data_AF-A0A3C1GGE1-F1
#
_entry.id   AF-A0A3C1GGE1-F1
#
_cell.length_a   1.000
_cell.length_b   1.000
_cell.length_c   1.000
_cell.angle_alpha   90.00
_cell.angle_beta   90.00
_cell.angle_gamma   90.00
#
_symmetry.space_group_name_H-M   'P 1'
#
loop_
_entity.id
_entity.type
_entity.pdbx_description
1 polymer ?
#
loop_
_entity_poly.entity_id
_entity_poly.type
_entity_poly.pdbx_seq_one_letter_code
_entity_poly.pdbx_strand_id
1 'polypeptide(L)'
;MIGRGALGRPWVFSESFEALPPEAQRDDKARVIARHCRLIREHFRETYALVQMQKHLAWYTEGLGHASDCRRLIFQTRAADEVWEVFERYWDAVRPDPVGQPAVPEDAPLAAG
;
A
#
# COMPACT_ATOMS: atom_id res chain seq x y z
N MET A 1 -17.28 -17.49 4.06
CA MET A 1 -15.87 -17.78 3.74
C MET A 1 -15.30 -16.60 2.95
N ILE A 2 -14.16 -16.05 3.38
CA ILE A 2 -13.47 -14.97 2.65
C ILE A 2 -12.48 -15.63 1.69
N GLY A 3 -12.67 -15.44 0.38
CA GLY A 3 -11.79 -15.96 -0.67
C GLY A 3 -10.93 -14.85 -1.28
N ARG A 4 -11.27 -14.46 -2.52
CA ARG A 4 -10.54 -13.42 -3.27
C ARG A 4 -10.44 -12.06 -2.56
N GLY A 5 -11.40 -11.72 -1.70
CA GLY A 5 -11.42 -10.45 -0.97
C GLY A 5 -10.27 -10.26 0.02
N ALA A 6 -9.52 -11.32 0.37
CA ALA A 6 -8.32 -11.22 1.20
C ALA A 6 -7.05 -10.94 0.40
N LEU A 7 -7.06 -11.09 -0.93
CA LEU A 7 -5.89 -10.82 -1.78
C LEU A 7 -5.59 -9.33 -1.75
N GLY A 8 -4.35 -8.96 -1.40
CA GLY A 8 -3.96 -7.55 -1.21
C GLY A 8 -4.59 -6.85 0.00
N ARG A 9 -5.42 -7.54 0.79
CA ARG A 9 -6.17 -6.97 1.94
C ARG A 9 -6.20 -7.91 3.15
N PRO A 10 -5.05 -8.40 3.65
CA PRO A 10 -4.99 -9.31 4.80
C PRO A 10 -5.57 -8.72 6.09
N TRP A 11 -5.64 -7.39 6.20
CA TRP A 11 -6.28 -6.70 7.34
C TRP A 11 -7.80 -6.91 7.43
N VAL A 12 -8.45 -7.51 6.42
CA VAL A 12 -9.88 -7.87 6.48
C VAL A 12 -10.22 -8.84 7.63
N PHE A 13 -9.21 -9.53 8.17
CA PHE A 13 -9.38 -10.44 9.32
C PHE A 13 -9.24 -9.72 10.67
N SER A 14 -8.91 -8.44 10.70
CA SER A 14 -8.81 -7.64 11.92
C SER A 14 -10.11 -6.88 12.15
N GLU A 15 -10.85 -7.26 13.18
CA GLU A 15 -12.13 -6.62 13.54
C GLU A 15 -11.98 -5.15 13.94
N SER A 16 -10.80 -4.77 14.43
CA SER A 16 -10.51 -3.40 14.86
C SER A 16 -9.95 -2.50 13.76
N PHE A 17 -9.57 -3.07 12.61
CA PHE A 17 -8.84 -2.33 11.57
C PHE A 17 -9.63 -1.14 11.04
N GLU A 18 -10.90 -1.34 10.71
CA GLU A 18 -11.77 -0.29 10.15
C GLU A 18 -12.08 0.82 11.17
N ALA A 19 -11.91 0.55 12.47
CA ALA A 19 -12.10 1.54 13.53
C ALA A 19 -10.87 2.43 13.77
N LEU A 20 -9.72 2.09 13.17
CA LEU A 20 -8.49 2.89 13.30
C LEU A 20 -8.60 4.18 12.47
N PRO A 21 -8.00 5.30 12.91
CA PRO A 21 -7.86 6.48 12.08
C PRO A 21 -6.99 6.19 10.84
N PRO A 22 -7.12 6.96 9.74
CA PRO A 22 -6.43 6.66 8.47
C PRO A 22 -4.92 6.48 8.59
N GLU A 23 -4.22 7.30 9.40
CA GLU A 23 -2.77 7.15 9.60
C GLU A 23 -2.43 5.83 10.31
N ALA A 24 -3.18 5.47 11.35
CA ALA A 24 -2.96 4.21 12.06
C ALA A 24 -3.32 2.98 11.19
N GLN A 25 -4.31 3.10 10.30
CA GLN A 25 -4.57 2.08 9.29
C GLN A 25 -3.38 1.93 8.35
N ARG A 26 -2.79 3.04 7.89
CA ARG A 26 -1.61 3.00 7.00
C ARG A 26 -0.42 2.34 7.69
N ASP A 27 -0.16 2.68 8.94
CA ASP A 27 0.91 2.08 9.73
C ASP A 27 0.68 0.57 9.95
N ASP A 28 -0.55 0.17 10.23
CA ASP A 28 -0.91 -1.25 10.36
C ASP A 28 -0.71 -2.00 9.03
N LYS A 29 -1.17 -1.43 7.90
CA LYS A 29 -0.92 -1.97 6.56
C LYS A 29 0.57 -2.14 6.30
N ALA A 30 1.39 -1.10 6.55
CA ALA A 30 2.83 -1.13 6.35
C ALA A 30 3.50 -2.25 7.16
N ARG A 31 3.14 -2.38 8.44
CA ARG A 31 3.62 -3.45 9.32
C ARG A 31 3.23 -4.84 8.80
N VAL A 32 1.99 -5.04 8.38
CA VAL A 32 1.51 -6.31 7.85
C VAL A 32 2.22 -6.67 6.55
N ILE A 33 2.40 -5.70 5.64
CA ILE A 33 3.12 -5.89 4.37
C ILE A 33 4.58 -6.26 4.62
N ALA A 34 5.30 -5.51 5.47
CA ALA A 34 6.69 -5.80 5.82
C ALA A 34 6.85 -7.20 6.44
N ARG A 35 5.94 -7.58 7.35
CA ARG A 35 5.92 -8.93 7.93
C ARG A 35 5.68 -9.99 6.87
N HIS A 36 4.79 -9.75 5.92
CA HIS A 36 4.50 -10.69 4.85
C HIS A 36 5.72 -10.91 3.93
N CYS A 37 6.40 -9.83 3.53
CA CYS A 37 7.65 -9.92 2.76
C CYS A 37 8.73 -10.69 3.52
N ARG A 38 8.90 -10.43 4.83
CA ARG A 38 9.83 -11.19 5.68
C ARG A 38 9.52 -12.69 5.66
N LEU A 39 8.26 -13.07 5.84
CA LEU A 39 7.84 -14.49 5.84
C LEU A 39 8.04 -15.15 4.47
N ILE A 40 7.78 -14.43 3.38
CA ILE A 40 8.04 -14.94 2.03
C ILE A 40 9.52 -15.30 1.87
N ARG A 41 10.42 -14.39 2.28
CA ARG A 41 11.87 -14.63 2.20
C ARG A 41 12.35 -15.76 3.11
N GLU A 42 11.75 -15.92 4.27
CA GLU A 42 12.09 -16.96 5.25
C GLU A 42 11.71 -18.37 4.77
N HIS A 43 10.58 -18.50 4.07
CA HIS A 43 10.00 -19.81 3.75
C HIS A 43 10.16 -20.25 2.29
N PHE A 44 10.48 -19.34 1.37
CA PHE A 44 10.64 -19.66 -0.04
C PHE A 44 12.09 -19.56 -0.50
N ARG A 45 12.44 -20.41 -1.46
CA ARG A 45 13.70 -20.27 -2.22
C ARG A 45 13.66 -18.96 -3.01
N GLU A 46 14.84 -18.38 -3.25
CA GLU A 46 15.01 -17.03 -3.80
C GLU A 46 14.16 -16.72 -5.05
N THR A 47 14.18 -17.60 -6.06
CA THR A 47 13.39 -17.42 -7.29
C THR A 47 11.88 -17.41 -7.03
N TYR A 48 11.43 -18.21 -6.07
CA TYR A 48 10.02 -18.27 -5.69
C TYR A 48 9.63 -17.09 -4.81
N ALA A 49 10.52 -16.67 -3.90
CA ALA A 49 10.35 -15.48 -3.07
C ALA A 49 10.18 -14.22 -3.93
N LEU A 50 11.00 -14.07 -4.99
CA LEU A 50 10.88 -12.99 -5.97
C LEU A 50 9.46 -12.94 -6.57
N VAL A 51 8.99 -14.06 -7.13
CA VAL A 51 7.66 -14.12 -7.78
C VAL A 51 6.53 -13.84 -6.79
N GLN A 52 6.61 -14.39 -5.58
CA GLN A 52 5.60 -14.12 -4.55
C GLN A 52 5.62 -12.64 -4.13
N MET A 53 6.80 -12.05 -3.90
CA MET A 53 6.91 -10.64 -3.54
C MET A 53 6.38 -9.73 -4.65
N GLN A 54 6.73 -9.97 -5.91
CA GLN A 54 6.22 -9.18 -7.04
C GLN A 54 4.69 -9.20 -7.09
N LYS A 55 4.10 -10.40 -6.99
CA LYS A 55 2.65 -10.60 -7.01
C LYS A 55 1.95 -9.90 -5.83
N HIS A 56 2.42 -10.12 -4.61
CA HIS A 56 1.78 -9.58 -3.41
C HIS A 56 1.94 -8.06 -3.28
N LEU A 57 3.14 -7.53 -3.54
CA LEU A 57 3.39 -6.09 -3.51
C LEU A 57 2.62 -5.35 -4.61
N ALA A 58 2.47 -5.95 -5.80
CA ALA A 58 1.58 -5.40 -6.83
C ALA A 58 0.12 -5.30 -6.36
N TRP A 59 -0.41 -6.30 -5.64
CA TRP A 59 -1.77 -6.25 -5.09
C TRP A 59 -1.94 -5.18 -4.01
N TYR A 60 -0.93 -4.95 -3.17
CA TYR A 60 -1.01 -3.89 -2.15
C TYR A 60 -1.09 -2.47 -2.72
N THR A 61 -0.75 -2.28 -4.00
CA THR A 61 -0.90 -0.99 -4.69
C THR A 61 -2.33 -0.74 -5.21
N GLU A 62 -3.24 -1.72 -5.11
CA GLU A 62 -4.59 -1.58 -5.66
C GLU A 62 -5.37 -0.45 -4.97
N GLY A 63 -5.99 0.43 -5.76
CA GLY A 63 -6.73 1.60 -5.27
C GLY A 63 -5.87 2.80 -4.88
N LEU A 64 -4.54 2.71 -5.01
CA LEU A 64 -3.63 3.83 -4.75
C LEU A 64 -3.24 4.58 -6.03
N GLY A 65 -2.92 5.87 -5.90
CA GLY A 65 -2.46 6.71 -7.00
C GLY A 65 -1.17 6.19 -7.64
N HIS A 66 -0.97 6.41 -8.93
CA HIS A 66 0.25 6.03 -9.68
C HIS A 66 0.65 4.53 -9.59
N ALA A 67 -0.27 3.65 -9.21
CA ALA A 67 0.02 2.24 -8.96
C ALA A 67 0.48 1.48 -10.22
N SER A 68 0.06 1.89 -11.42
CA SER A 68 0.48 1.27 -12.68
C SER A 68 2.00 1.32 -12.89
N ASP A 69 2.63 2.45 -12.59
CA ASP A 69 4.07 2.63 -12.76
C ASP A 69 4.85 1.82 -11.73
N CYS A 70 4.41 1.82 -10.47
CA CYS A 70 4.97 0.96 -9.45
C CYS A 70 4.89 -0.52 -9.84
N ARG A 71 3.74 -1.00 -10.31
CA ARG A 71 3.58 -2.40 -10.75
C ARG A 71 4.51 -2.72 -11.90
N ARG A 72 4.63 -1.83 -12.89
CA ARG A 72 5.57 -2.01 -14.01
C ARG A 72 7.00 -2.18 -13.51
N LEU A 73 7.45 -1.35 -12.58
CA LEU A 73 8.80 -1.42 -12.00
C LEU A 73 8.99 -2.69 -11.17
N ILE A 74 8.01 -3.07 -10.34
CA ILE A 74 8.01 -4.29 -9.54
C ILE A 74 8.27 -5.53 -10.40
N PHE A 75 7.59 -5.66 -11.54
CA PHE A 75 7.75 -6.83 -12.41
C PHE A 75 9.02 -6.81 -13.28
N GLN A 76 9.83 -5.74 -13.23
CA GLN A 76 11.13 -5.64 -13.91
C GLN A 76 12.32 -6.02 -13.01
N THR A 77 12.10 -6.17 -11.70
CA THR A 77 13.15 -6.53 -10.75
C THR A 77 13.63 -7.98 -10.92
N ARG A 78 14.83 -8.25 -10.40
CA ARG A 78 15.50 -9.56 -10.49
C ARG A 78 15.84 -10.16 -9.13
N ALA A 79 15.67 -9.39 -8.05
CA ALA A 79 15.87 -9.86 -6.68
C ALA A 79 14.72 -9.42 -5.77
N ALA A 80 14.47 -10.19 -4.72
CA ALA A 80 13.42 -9.91 -3.72
C ALA A 80 13.63 -8.55 -3.03
N ASP A 81 14.89 -8.20 -2.73
CA ASP A 81 15.25 -6.92 -2.11
C ASP A 81 14.95 -5.74 -3.05
N GLU A 82 15.19 -5.88 -4.35
CA GLU A 82 14.82 -4.85 -5.33
C GLU A 82 13.29 -4.61 -5.39
N VAL A 83 12.48 -5.68 -5.27
CA VAL A 83 11.01 -5.52 -5.21
C VAL A 83 10.62 -4.68 -4.00
N TRP A 84 11.22 -4.97 -2.85
CA TRP A 84 10.96 -4.26 -1.61
C TRP A 84 11.32 -2.77 -1.74
N GLU A 85 12.50 -2.45 -2.27
CA GLU A 85 12.94 -1.07 -2.46
C GLU A 85 12.01 -0.28 -3.40
N VAL A 86 11.58 -0.89 -4.51
CA VAL A 86 10.64 -0.24 -5.44
C VAL A 86 9.32 0.05 -4.74
N PHE A 87 8.80 -0.92 -3.98
CA PHE A 87 7.54 -0.76 -3.27
C PHE A 87 7.63 0.27 -2.14
N GLU A 88 8.71 0.28 -1.36
CA GLU A 88 8.90 1.20 -0.24
C GLU A 88 8.96 2.66 -0.72
N ARG A 89 9.74 2.94 -1.77
CA ARG A 89 9.79 4.27 -2.41
C ARG A 89 8.42 4.72 -2.90
N TYR A 90 7.66 3.82 -3.52
CA TYR A 90 6.30 4.09 -3.96
C TYR A 90 5.35 4.36 -2.79
N TRP A 91 5.39 3.50 -1.76
CA TRP A 91 4.53 3.59 -0.59
C TRP A 91 4.69 4.93 0.13
N ASP A 92 5.93 5.39 0.29
CA ASP A 92 6.26 6.68 0.90
C ASP A 92 5.81 7.88 0.04
N ALA A 93 5.91 7.76 -1.28
CA ALA A 93 5.46 8.80 -2.21
C ALA A 93 3.92 8.93 -2.26
N VAL A 94 3.17 7.85 -2.05
CA VAL A 94 1.70 7.82 -2.15
C VAL A 94 1.03 7.91 -0.77
N ARG A 95 1.55 8.77 0.12
CA ARG A 95 0.81 9.11 1.34
C ARG A 95 -0.51 9.77 0.96
N PRO A 96 -1.66 9.26 1.41
CA PRO A 96 -2.90 10.01 1.25
C PRO A 96 -2.76 11.32 2.01
N ASP A 97 -3.29 12.41 1.44
CA ASP A 97 -3.38 13.68 2.17
C ASP A 97 -4.10 13.44 3.51
N PRO A 98 -3.58 13.96 4.62
CA PRO A 98 -4.21 13.82 5.92
C PRO A 98 -5.52 14.62 5.96
N VAL A 99 -6.61 13.96 5.58
CA VAL A 99 -8.02 14.35 5.77
C VAL A 99 -8.52 15.51 4.90
N GLY A 100 -9.76 15.35 4.42
CA GLY A 100 -10.49 16.33 3.65
C GLY A 100 -10.60 17.69 4.33
N GLN A 101 -9.89 18.67 3.81
CA GLN A 101 -10.44 20.02 3.71
C GLN A 101 -11.50 20.01 2.62
N PRO A 102 -12.71 20.53 2.85
CA PRO A 102 -13.53 20.96 1.71
C PRO A 102 -12.68 21.92 0.89
N ALA A 103 -12.73 21.79 -0.43
CA ALA A 103 -12.27 22.84 -1.33
C ALA A 103 -12.77 24.17 -0.76
N VAL A 104 -11.84 25.10 -0.59
CA VAL A 104 -12.06 26.48 -0.14
C VAL A 104 -13.42 26.96 -0.64
N PRO A 105 -14.31 27.52 0.20
CA PRO A 105 -15.58 28.02 -0.30
C PRO A 105 -15.31 29.05 -1.40
N GLU A 106 -15.85 28.80 -2.59
CA GLU A 106 -15.69 29.62 -3.80
C GLU A 106 -16.41 30.98 -3.71
N ASP A 107 -16.75 31.46 -2.50
CA ASP A 107 -17.44 32.74 -2.30
C ASP A 107 -17.13 33.36 -0.93
N ALA A 108 -15.85 33.63 -0.65
CA ALA A 108 -15.51 34.66 0.33
C ALA A 108 -15.58 36.02 -0.37
N PRO A 109 -16.60 36.88 -0.12
CA PRO A 109 -16.63 38.19 -0.74
C PRO A 109 -15.40 38.97 -0.31
N LEU A 110 -14.74 39.61 -1.28
CA LEU A 110 -13.75 40.65 -1.02
C LEU A 110 -14.40 41.64 -0.05
N ALA A 111 -13.90 41.68 1.19
CA ALA A 111 -14.21 42.74 2.13
C ALA A 111 -13.75 44.07 1.50
N ALA A 112 -14.71 44.76 0.90
CA ALA A 112 -14.64 46.19 0.64
C ALA A 112 -15.35 46.87 1.81
N GLY A 113 -14.62 47.74 2.53
CA GLY A 113 -15.14 48.54 3.64
C GLY A 113 -14.10 48.75 4.72
#